data_AF-A0A662UPQ4-F1
#
_entry.id   AF-A0A662UPQ4-F1
#
_cell.length_a   1.000
_cell.length_b   1.000
_cell.length_c   1.000
_cell.angle_alpha   90.00
_cell.angle_beta   90.00
_cell.angle_gamma   90.00
#
_symmetry.space_group_name_H-M   'P 1'
#
loop_
_entity.id
_entity.type
_entity.pdbx_description
1 polymer ?
#
loop_
_entity_poly.entity_id
_entity_poly.type
_entity_poly.pdbx_seq_one_letter_code
_entity_poly.pdbx_strand_id
1 'polypeptide(L)'
;MNYIKIVQYIKYIGRMSVDTVFDELFNTIINVLLSVGISVLFAHYLDQRRAEKEHFNKIKRLVIKPLLSTIEIENFPLICGEKMQLARSTVTRNYSSDEFHVLFKDLIENHYDQLKDLVDRYCELKGEYDAKTIKLRDIIGKIIEDNLSNVRTLDRLYPGTSIDVEQLIDLYLYFLSGNEFINTEELMRKLKRYEHTTSDDEKYIIKYYTYTIARNISKNDIEVYTDVLKTLITRFYDALIRGNKNVELILKEREKILAEVRTLLNSFKDELQFIYNKTRLPHVKKYIIFGKKCPYI
;
A
#
# COMPACT_ATOMS: atom_id res chain seq x y z
N MET A 1 -0.18 -0.35 78.10
CA MET A 1 -0.01 1.05 77.64
C MET A 1 -1.06 1.55 76.64
N ASN A 2 -2.08 0.76 76.24
CA ASN A 2 -3.12 1.19 75.27
C ASN A 2 -4.48 1.59 75.88
N TYR A 3 -4.76 1.27 77.15
CA TYR A 3 -6.06 1.58 77.76
C TYR A 3 -6.24 3.08 78.09
N ILE A 4 -5.15 3.76 78.48
CA ILE A 4 -5.19 5.18 78.88
C ILE A 4 -5.47 6.09 77.68
N LYS A 5 -4.96 5.77 76.49
CA LYS A 5 -5.23 6.54 75.26
C LYS A 5 -6.67 6.39 74.79
N ILE A 6 -7.26 5.19 74.91
CA ILE A 6 -8.66 4.94 74.56
C ILE A 6 -9.60 5.69 75.52
N VAL A 7 -9.32 5.64 76.83
CA VAL A 7 -10.13 6.35 77.84
C VAL A 7 -10.01 7.88 77.68
N GLN A 8 -8.83 8.41 77.35
CA GLN A 8 -8.65 9.83 77.06
C GLN A 8 -9.38 10.27 75.77
N TYR A 9 -9.39 9.42 74.74
CA TYR A 9 -10.13 9.68 73.50
C TYR A 9 -11.65 9.66 73.71
N ILE A 10 -12.15 8.72 74.52
CA ILE A 10 -13.58 8.65 74.90
C ILE A 10 -13.99 9.87 75.76
N LYS A 11 -13.11 10.33 76.67
CA LYS A 11 -13.36 11.56 77.47
C LYS A 11 -13.34 12.83 76.63
N TYR A 12 -12.58 12.86 75.54
CA TYR A 12 -12.53 13.97 74.60
C TYR A 12 -13.81 14.05 73.77
N ILE A 13 -14.27 12.91 73.25
CA ILE A 13 -15.55 12.80 72.51
C ILE A 13 -16.76 13.10 73.41
N GLY A 14 -16.72 12.68 74.68
CA GLY A 14 -17.81 12.93 75.64
C GLY A 14 -17.96 14.38 76.11
N ARG A 15 -17.05 15.29 75.74
CA ARG A 15 -17.11 16.74 76.07
C ARG A 15 -17.48 17.63 74.88
N MET A 16 -17.56 17.08 73.68
CA MET A 16 -17.98 17.82 72.49
C MET A 16 -19.51 17.81 72.42
N SER A 17 -20.13 18.92 71.99
CA SER A 17 -21.56 18.88 71.67
C SER A 17 -21.75 17.90 70.53
N VAL A 18 -22.92 17.24 70.50
CA VAL A 18 -23.28 16.25 69.49
C VAL A 18 -23.00 16.79 68.08
N ASP A 19 -23.31 18.07 67.84
CA ASP A 19 -23.06 18.77 66.58
C ASP A 19 -21.57 18.78 66.18
N THR A 20 -20.65 19.07 67.10
CA THR A 20 -19.19 19.04 66.83
C THR A 20 -18.68 17.65 66.45
N VAL A 21 -19.21 16.59 67.06
CA VAL A 21 -18.82 15.20 66.75
C VAL A 21 -19.33 14.81 65.36
N PHE A 22 -20.56 15.23 65.02
CA PHE A 22 -21.12 15.02 63.68
C PHE A 22 -20.36 15.80 62.61
N ASP A 23 -19.97 17.05 62.87
CA ASP A 23 -19.18 17.86 61.92
C ASP A 23 -17.78 17.27 61.67
N GLU A 24 -17.08 16.78 62.70
CA GLU A 24 -15.78 16.12 62.52
C GLU A 24 -15.92 14.79 61.77
N LEU A 25 -16.94 13.98 62.08
CA LEU A 25 -17.23 12.74 61.35
C LEU A 25 -17.61 13.01 59.89
N PHE A 26 -18.45 14.01 59.63
CA PHE A 26 -18.90 14.38 58.29
C PHE A 26 -17.75 14.94 57.45
N ASN A 27 -16.91 15.81 58.03
CA ASN A 27 -15.69 16.30 57.37
C ASN A 27 -14.69 15.18 57.09
N THR A 28 -14.54 14.22 58.00
CA THR A 28 -13.67 13.04 57.78
C THR A 28 -14.21 12.17 56.66
N ILE A 29 -15.52 11.91 56.62
CA ILE A 29 -16.17 11.14 55.56
C ILE A 29 -16.03 11.84 54.20
N ILE A 30 -16.26 13.16 54.14
CA ILE A 30 -16.07 13.95 52.91
C ILE A 30 -14.62 13.89 52.43
N ASN A 31 -13.65 14.07 53.33
CA ASN A 31 -12.23 14.00 52.97
C ASN A 31 -11.81 12.61 52.47
N VAL A 32 -12.35 11.54 53.07
CA VAL A 32 -12.15 10.17 52.60
C VAL A 32 -12.80 9.98 51.22
N LEU A 33 -14.03 10.43 51.00
CA LEU A 33 -14.73 10.34 49.72
C LEU A 33 -14.02 11.14 48.62
N LEU A 34 -13.52 12.34 48.92
CA LEU A 34 -12.71 13.15 48.01
C LEU A 34 -11.37 12.48 47.70
N SER A 35 -10.68 11.94 48.70
CA SER A 35 -9.42 11.20 48.50
C SER A 35 -9.62 9.95 47.66
N VAL A 36 -10.69 9.20 47.90
CA VAL A 36 -11.07 8.02 47.09
C VAL A 36 -11.42 8.48 45.68
N GLY A 37 -12.21 9.54 45.51
CA GLY A 37 -12.57 10.10 44.21
C GLY A 37 -11.35 10.54 43.40
N ILE A 38 -10.42 11.28 44.01
CA ILE A 38 -9.16 11.69 43.37
C ILE A 38 -8.30 10.47 43.03
N SER A 39 -8.23 9.47 43.91
CA SER A 39 -7.45 8.24 43.66
C SER A 39 -8.02 7.43 42.51
N VAL A 40 -9.36 7.32 42.40
CA VAL A 40 -10.05 6.66 41.29
C VAL A 40 -9.83 7.43 39.98
N LEU A 41 -9.93 8.76 40.01
CA LEU A 41 -9.65 9.60 38.84
C LEU A 41 -8.19 9.47 38.38
N PHE A 42 -7.25 9.43 39.34
CA PHE A 42 -5.83 9.26 39.05
C PHE A 42 -5.52 7.85 38.51
N ALA A 43 -6.12 6.81 39.08
CA ALA A 43 -6.02 5.45 38.57
C ALA A 43 -6.59 5.34 37.15
N HIS A 44 -7.78 5.90 36.91
CA HIS A 44 -8.39 5.95 35.58
C HIS A 44 -7.51 6.69 34.56
N TYR A 45 -6.92 7.81 34.96
CA TYR A 45 -5.99 8.56 34.13
C TYR A 45 -4.72 7.77 33.78
N LEU A 46 -4.15 7.05 34.75
CA LEU A 46 -2.99 6.18 34.52
C LEU A 46 -3.33 5.00 33.60
N ASP A 47 -4.50 4.39 33.77
CA ASP A 47 -4.97 3.29 32.92
C ASP A 47 -5.19 3.74 31.47
N GLN A 48 -5.80 4.91 31.26
CA GLN A 48 -5.94 5.52 29.93
C GLN A 48 -4.56 5.75 29.29
N ARG A 49 -3.62 6.34 30.02
CA ARG A 49 -2.25 6.57 29.53
C ARG A 49 -1.53 5.27 29.16
N ARG A 50 -1.74 4.20 29.93
CA ARG A 50 -1.17 2.88 29.64
C ARG A 50 -1.77 2.30 28.36
N ALA A 51 -3.09 2.35 28.22
CA ALA A 51 -3.79 1.87 27.03
C ALA A 51 -3.37 2.63 25.76
N GLU A 52 -3.22 3.96 25.83
CA GLU A 52 -2.72 4.78 24.72
C GLU A 52 -1.31 4.40 24.30
N LYS A 53 -0.42 4.18 25.26
CA LYS A 53 0.96 3.76 25.00
C LYS A 53 0.99 2.37 24.35
N GLU A 54 0.19 1.43 24.86
CA GLU A 54 0.06 0.09 24.29
C GLU A 54 -0.51 0.14 22.85
N HIS A 55 -1.54 0.96 22.62
CA HIS A 55 -2.13 1.19 21.29
C HIS A 55 -1.13 1.81 20.31
N PHE A 56 -0.39 2.84 20.74
CA PHE A 56 0.61 3.46 19.87
C PHE A 56 1.77 2.52 19.56
N ASN A 57 2.23 1.73 20.54
CA ASN A 57 3.24 0.68 20.30
C ASN A 57 2.73 -0.35 19.29
N LYS A 58 1.43 -0.67 19.33
CA LYS A 58 0.79 -1.56 18.37
C LYS A 58 0.79 -0.96 16.96
N ILE A 59 0.40 0.31 16.81
CA ILE A 59 0.48 1.05 15.53
C ILE A 59 1.92 1.09 15.00
N LYS A 60 2.91 1.42 15.84
CA LYS A 60 4.32 1.43 15.42
C LYS A 60 4.79 0.09 14.88
N ARG A 61 4.46 -0.99 15.59
CA ARG A 61 4.90 -2.35 15.26
C ARG A 61 4.21 -2.90 14.02
N LEU A 62 2.89 -2.68 13.91
CA LEU A 62 2.07 -3.33 12.90
C LEU A 62 1.89 -2.47 11.64
N VAL A 63 2.02 -1.15 11.73
CA VAL A 63 1.74 -0.23 10.61
C VAL A 63 3.01 0.50 10.20
N ILE A 64 3.57 1.33 11.07
CA ILE A 64 4.64 2.27 10.70
C ILE A 64 5.92 1.53 10.31
N LYS A 65 6.38 0.56 11.12
CA LYS A 65 7.60 -0.19 10.84
C LYS A 65 7.52 -0.98 9.52
N PRO A 66 6.43 -1.73 9.24
CA PRO A 66 6.25 -2.38 7.93
C PRO A 66 6.24 -1.40 6.75
N LEU A 67 5.54 -0.27 6.86
CA LEU A 67 5.48 0.74 5.81
C LEU A 67 6.86 1.32 5.51
N LEU A 68 7.62 1.71 6.54
CA LEU A 68 8.98 2.22 6.39
C LEU A 68 9.90 1.21 5.68
N SER A 69 9.82 -0.08 6.03
CA SER A 69 10.61 -1.13 5.38
C SER A 69 10.19 -1.42 3.93
N THR A 70 8.94 -1.13 3.57
CA THR A 70 8.42 -1.40 2.22
C THR A 70 8.75 -0.26 1.27
N ILE A 71 8.69 0.99 1.74
CA ILE A 71 8.99 2.19 0.93
C ILE A 71 10.44 2.21 0.42
N GLU A 72 11.36 1.57 1.15
CA GLU A 72 12.78 1.46 0.73
C GLU A 72 13.00 0.55 -0.48
N ILE A 73 12.02 -0.29 -0.79
CA ILE A 73 12.02 -1.17 -1.95
C ILE A 73 11.01 -0.54 -2.90
N GLU A 74 11.45 0.12 -3.98
CA GLU A 74 10.69 1.02 -4.88
C GLU A 74 9.37 0.51 -5.52
N ASN A 75 8.79 -0.59 -5.03
CA ASN A 75 7.46 -1.07 -5.38
C ASN A 75 6.42 -0.39 -4.47
N PHE A 76 5.63 0.53 -5.03
CA PHE A 76 4.67 1.33 -4.27
C PHE A 76 3.24 0.77 -4.33
N PRO A 77 2.81 -0.14 -3.43
CA PRO A 77 1.41 -0.32 -3.13
C PRO A 77 1.05 0.61 -1.95
N LEU A 78 1.11 1.93 -2.17
CA LEU A 78 0.27 2.79 -1.34
C LEU A 78 -1.19 2.47 -1.69
N ILE A 79 -1.94 2.26 -0.63
CA ILE A 79 -3.30 1.75 -0.64
C ILE A 79 -4.23 2.80 -1.20
N CYS A 80 -4.91 2.50 -2.31
CA CYS A 80 -5.94 3.36 -2.86
C CYS A 80 -7.29 2.66 -2.88
N GLY A 81 -8.27 3.26 -2.21
CA GLY A 81 -9.64 2.76 -2.12
C GLY A 81 -9.83 1.55 -1.19
N GLU A 82 -10.97 0.86 -1.33
CA GLU A 82 -11.41 -0.26 -0.48
C GLU A 82 -10.60 -1.55 -0.70
N LYS A 83 -9.84 -1.65 -1.81
CA LYS A 83 -9.01 -2.82 -2.12
C LYS A 83 -7.61 -2.63 -1.54
N MET A 84 -7.59 -2.73 -0.22
CA MET A 84 -6.42 -2.72 0.65
C MET A 84 -5.63 -4.05 0.53
N GLN A 85 -5.36 -4.54 -0.69
CA GLN A 85 -4.54 -5.73 -0.88
C GLN A 85 -3.07 -5.34 -0.82
N LEU A 86 -2.55 -5.25 0.41
CA LEU A 86 -1.12 -5.08 0.60
C LEU A 86 -0.36 -6.24 -0.06
N ALA A 87 0.83 -5.92 -0.56
CA ALA A 87 1.82 -6.88 -1.03
C ALA A 87 1.93 -8.06 -0.05
N ARG A 88 1.29 -9.18 -0.42
CA ARG A 88 1.37 -10.48 0.26
C ARG A 88 2.81 -11.03 0.32
N SER A 89 3.79 -10.35 -0.26
CA SER A 89 5.05 -10.98 -0.68
C SER A 89 6.28 -10.65 0.17
N THR A 90 6.24 -9.85 1.24
CA THR A 90 7.51 -9.68 2.01
C THR A 90 7.42 -9.45 3.52
N VAL A 91 6.30 -8.97 4.10
CA VAL A 91 6.30 -8.61 5.54
C VAL A 91 5.14 -9.22 6.36
N THR A 92 4.10 -9.79 5.74
CA THR A 92 2.90 -10.27 6.47
C THR A 92 2.60 -11.75 6.20
N ARG A 93 3.40 -12.66 6.77
CA ARG A 93 2.93 -14.04 7.03
C ARG A 93 2.21 -14.18 8.39
N ASN A 94 2.26 -13.16 9.26
CA ASN A 94 1.85 -13.28 10.67
C ASN A 94 0.73 -12.32 11.12
N TYR A 95 0.13 -11.51 10.25
CA TYR A 95 -0.89 -10.53 10.66
C TYR A 95 -2.10 -10.59 9.72
N SER A 96 -3.32 -10.57 10.28
CA SER A 96 -4.53 -10.45 9.48
C SER A 96 -4.55 -9.09 8.80
N SER A 97 -4.87 -9.07 7.50
CA SER A 97 -5.01 -7.85 6.70
C SER A 97 -5.88 -6.82 7.44
N ASP A 98 -6.96 -7.28 8.06
CA ASP A 98 -7.97 -6.47 8.73
C ASP A 98 -7.43 -5.64 9.91
N GLU A 99 -6.53 -6.20 10.73
CA GLU A 99 -5.98 -5.47 11.88
C GLU A 99 -5.03 -4.36 11.43
N PHE A 100 -4.24 -4.60 10.38
CA PHE A 100 -3.42 -3.56 9.76
C PHE A 100 -4.30 -2.41 9.24
N HIS A 101 -5.39 -2.73 8.54
CA HIS A 101 -6.28 -1.73 7.93
C HIS A 101 -6.92 -0.83 8.97
N VAL A 102 -7.43 -1.42 10.06
CA VAL A 102 -8.05 -0.66 11.16
C VAL A 102 -7.03 0.28 11.80
N LEU A 103 -5.81 -0.20 12.07
CA LEU A 103 -4.77 0.61 12.72
C LEU A 103 -4.17 1.67 11.79
N PHE A 104 -4.07 1.39 10.50
CA PHE A 104 -3.62 2.37 9.51
C PHE A 104 -4.66 3.47 9.34
N LYS A 105 -5.94 3.10 9.21
CA LYS A 105 -7.05 4.05 9.14
C LYS A 105 -7.09 4.93 10.40
N ASP A 106 -6.96 4.33 11.58
CA ASP A 106 -6.87 5.09 12.83
C ASP A 106 -5.70 6.08 12.82
N LEU A 107 -4.50 5.64 12.41
CA LEU A 107 -3.32 6.50 12.31
C LEU A 107 -3.55 7.73 11.42
N ILE A 108 -4.10 7.55 10.22
CA ILE A 108 -4.25 8.66 9.25
C ILE A 108 -5.52 9.49 9.46
N GLU A 109 -6.62 8.91 9.93
CA GLU A 109 -7.90 9.64 10.08
C GLU A 109 -8.07 10.30 11.43
N ASN A 110 -7.46 9.76 12.50
CA ASN A 110 -7.68 10.25 13.86
C ASN A 110 -6.46 10.96 14.46
N HIS A 111 -5.24 10.64 14.00
CA HIS A 111 -4.02 11.14 14.64
C HIS A 111 -3.15 12.03 13.74
N TYR A 112 -3.18 11.84 12.41
CA TYR A 112 -2.29 12.55 11.49
C TYR A 112 -2.95 12.86 10.14
N ASP A 113 -3.72 13.95 10.10
CA ASP A 113 -4.36 14.46 8.88
C ASP A 113 -3.35 14.69 7.73
N GLN A 114 -2.12 15.09 8.05
CA GLN A 114 -1.04 15.25 7.06
C GLN A 114 -0.70 13.94 6.34
N LEU A 115 -0.74 12.79 7.03
CA LEU A 115 -0.55 11.49 6.37
C LEU A 115 -1.72 11.17 5.45
N LYS A 116 -2.94 11.55 5.84
CA LYS A 116 -4.13 11.36 5.01
C LYS A 116 -4.02 12.18 3.73
N ASP A 117 -3.67 13.46 3.81
CA ASP A 117 -3.50 14.32 2.64
C ASP A 117 -2.46 13.75 1.65
N LEU A 118 -1.35 13.21 2.17
CA LEU A 118 -0.32 12.56 1.35
C LEU A 118 -0.83 11.28 0.66
N VAL A 119 -1.62 10.46 1.37
CA VAL A 119 -2.22 9.24 0.82
C VAL A 119 -3.26 9.58 -0.25
N ASP A 120 -4.15 10.53 0.03
CA ASP A 120 -5.19 10.98 -0.89
C ASP A 120 -4.55 11.51 -2.19
N ARG A 121 -3.53 12.37 -2.07
CA ARG A 121 -2.80 12.89 -3.23
C ARG A 121 -2.08 11.79 -4.02
N TYR A 122 -1.45 10.84 -3.33
CA TYR A 122 -0.85 9.69 -4.01
C TYR A 122 -1.89 8.92 -4.82
N CYS A 123 -3.10 8.73 -4.27
CA CYS A 123 -4.16 7.98 -4.95
C CYS A 123 -4.74 8.71 -6.15
N GLU A 124 -4.84 10.03 -6.11
CA GLU A 124 -5.15 10.84 -7.28
C GLU A 124 -4.11 10.61 -8.38
N LEU A 125 -2.83 10.76 -8.05
CA LEU A 125 -1.73 10.58 -9.02
C LEU A 125 -1.65 9.15 -9.57
N LYS A 126 -1.94 8.14 -8.75
CA LYS A 126 -2.05 6.76 -9.21
C LYS A 126 -3.18 6.62 -10.23
N GLY A 127 -4.35 7.21 -9.95
CA GLY A 127 -5.47 7.24 -10.90
C GLY A 127 -5.12 7.96 -12.20
N GLU A 128 -4.42 9.08 -12.12
CA GLU A 128 -3.90 9.80 -13.29
C GLU A 128 -2.93 8.93 -14.10
N TYR A 129 -1.97 8.28 -13.44
CA TYR A 129 -1.00 7.39 -14.07
C TYR A 129 -1.67 6.20 -14.77
N ASP A 130 -2.63 5.56 -14.11
CA ASP A 130 -3.39 4.44 -14.66
C ASP A 130 -4.21 4.89 -15.87
N ALA A 131 -4.85 6.06 -15.80
CA ALA A 131 -5.57 6.65 -16.94
C ALA A 131 -4.65 6.96 -18.13
N LYS A 132 -3.42 7.44 -17.88
CA LYS A 132 -2.42 7.64 -18.94
C LYS A 132 -1.93 6.31 -19.52
N THR A 133 -1.82 5.27 -18.70
CA THR A 133 -1.44 3.92 -19.15
C THR A 133 -2.52 3.31 -20.05
N ILE A 134 -3.80 3.50 -19.71
CA ILE A 134 -4.93 3.10 -20.57
C ILE A 134 -4.89 3.86 -21.89
N LYS A 135 -4.74 5.19 -21.86
CA LYS A 135 -4.62 6.00 -23.09
C LYS A 135 -3.45 5.55 -23.97
N LEU A 136 -2.31 5.20 -23.36
CA LEU A 136 -1.15 4.70 -24.08
C LEU A 136 -1.45 3.34 -24.73
N ARG A 137 -2.12 2.42 -24.01
CA ARG A 137 -2.61 1.15 -24.55
C ARG A 137 -3.50 1.38 -25.77
N ASP A 138 -4.46 2.31 -25.69
CA ASP A 138 -5.39 2.61 -26.77
C ASP A 138 -4.68 3.15 -28.02
N ILE A 139 -3.70 4.04 -27.85
CA ILE A 139 -2.93 4.59 -28.97
C ILE A 139 -2.09 3.50 -29.63
N ILE A 140 -1.42 2.66 -28.84
CA ILE A 140 -0.63 1.54 -29.36
C ILE A 140 -1.54 0.55 -30.10
N GLY A 141 -2.71 0.24 -29.51
CA GLY A 141 -3.73 -0.61 -30.12
C GLY A 141 -4.16 -0.07 -31.47
N LYS A 142 -4.52 1.22 -31.56
CA LYS A 142 -4.86 1.87 -32.83
C LYS A 142 -3.73 1.84 -33.85
N ILE A 143 -2.48 2.12 -33.43
CA ILE A 143 -1.32 2.04 -34.32
C ILE A 143 -1.19 0.62 -34.90
N ILE A 144 -1.37 -0.41 -34.08
CA ILE A 144 -1.31 -1.81 -34.54
C ILE A 144 -2.49 -2.14 -35.44
N GLU A 145 -3.70 -1.71 -35.11
CA GLU A 145 -4.92 -1.89 -35.92
C GLU A 145 -4.82 -1.22 -37.30
N ASP A 146 -4.33 0.02 -37.36
CA ASP A 146 -4.14 0.75 -38.61
C ASP A 146 -3.06 0.10 -39.49
N ASN A 147 -2.12 -0.62 -38.86
CA ASN A 147 -1.05 -1.35 -39.53
C ASN A 147 -1.29 -2.86 -39.56
N LEU A 148 -2.52 -3.29 -39.27
CA LEU A 148 -2.85 -4.71 -39.14
C LEU A 148 -2.83 -5.41 -40.50
N SER A 149 -2.85 -4.67 -41.61
CA SER A 149 -2.56 -5.17 -42.96
C SER A 149 -1.11 -5.64 -43.12
N ASN A 150 -0.15 -4.88 -42.55
CA ASN A 150 1.26 -5.26 -42.49
C ASN A 150 1.47 -6.46 -41.55
N VAL A 151 0.71 -6.52 -40.45
CA VAL A 151 0.70 -7.68 -39.52
C VAL A 151 0.08 -8.91 -40.19
N ARG A 152 -1.06 -8.77 -40.88
CA ARG A 152 -1.73 -9.84 -41.66
C ARG A 152 -0.96 -10.27 -42.90
N THR A 153 0.05 -9.52 -43.31
CA THR A 153 0.96 -9.98 -44.37
C THR A 153 1.70 -11.24 -43.92
N LEU A 154 2.01 -11.37 -42.62
CA LEU A 154 2.52 -12.62 -42.07
C LEU A 154 1.52 -13.77 -42.16
N ASP A 155 0.24 -13.53 -41.86
CA ASP A 155 -0.80 -14.57 -41.97
C ASP A 155 -0.99 -15.05 -43.42
N ARG A 156 -0.78 -14.16 -44.40
CA ARG A 156 -0.79 -14.51 -45.83
C ARG A 156 0.43 -15.32 -46.24
N LEU A 157 1.60 -14.98 -45.71
CA LEU A 157 2.85 -15.72 -45.98
C LEU A 157 2.86 -17.08 -45.29
N TYR A 158 2.18 -17.20 -44.13
CA TYR A 158 2.15 -18.40 -43.30
C TYR A 158 0.72 -18.70 -42.79
N PRO A 159 -0.16 -19.22 -43.67
CA PRO A 159 -1.55 -19.50 -43.34
C PRO A 159 -1.66 -20.51 -42.19
N GLY A 160 -2.54 -20.23 -41.22
CA GLY A 160 -2.75 -21.06 -40.03
C GLY A 160 -2.00 -20.59 -38.78
N THR A 161 -1.13 -19.59 -38.91
CA THR A 161 -0.50 -18.90 -37.78
C THR A 161 -1.45 -17.85 -37.20
N SER A 162 -1.37 -17.61 -35.88
CA SER A 162 -2.11 -16.53 -35.23
C SER A 162 -1.18 -15.61 -34.45
N ILE A 163 -1.28 -14.31 -34.72
CA ILE A 163 -0.60 -13.25 -33.95
C ILE A 163 -1.52 -12.78 -32.84
N ASP A 164 -1.00 -12.73 -31.61
CA ASP A 164 -1.74 -12.30 -30.42
C ASP A 164 -1.55 -10.79 -30.22
N VAL A 165 -2.49 -10.01 -30.77
CA VAL A 165 -2.43 -8.54 -30.78
C VAL A 165 -2.42 -7.94 -29.37
N GLU A 166 -3.19 -8.50 -28.44
CA GLU A 166 -3.23 -8.00 -27.06
C GLU A 166 -1.89 -8.18 -26.36
N GLN A 167 -1.28 -9.36 -26.51
CA GLN A 167 0.05 -9.62 -25.97
C GLN A 167 1.13 -8.76 -26.65
N LEU A 168 0.94 -8.42 -27.94
CA LEU A 168 1.82 -7.51 -28.66
C LEU A 168 1.70 -6.07 -28.14
N ILE A 169 0.49 -5.59 -27.82
CA ILE A 169 0.27 -4.29 -27.16
C ILE A 169 0.97 -4.26 -25.80
N ASP A 170 0.77 -5.29 -24.99
CA ASP A 170 1.38 -5.40 -23.66
C ASP A 170 2.91 -5.47 -23.74
N LEU A 171 3.45 -6.13 -24.76
CA LEU A 171 4.88 -6.17 -25.04
C LEU A 171 5.44 -4.77 -25.37
N TYR A 172 4.76 -3.98 -26.21
CA TYR A 172 5.21 -2.62 -26.51
C TYR A 172 5.10 -1.69 -25.30
N LEU A 173 4.06 -1.84 -24.48
CA LEU A 173 3.95 -1.12 -23.20
C LEU A 173 5.10 -1.47 -22.26
N TYR A 174 5.52 -2.73 -22.23
CA TYR A 174 6.70 -3.18 -21.49
C TYR A 174 7.98 -2.51 -22.00
N PHE A 175 8.18 -2.44 -23.32
CA PHE A 175 9.35 -1.76 -23.88
C PHE A 175 9.38 -0.26 -23.57
N LEU A 176 8.23 0.40 -23.60
CA LEU A 176 8.11 1.80 -23.24
C LEU A 176 8.34 2.07 -21.74
N SER A 177 8.03 1.11 -20.86
CA SER A 177 8.20 1.30 -19.40
C SER A 177 9.62 1.05 -18.92
N GLY A 178 10.38 0.19 -19.62
CA GLY A 178 11.75 -0.16 -19.23
C GLY A 178 12.83 0.82 -19.71
N ASN A 179 12.50 1.83 -20.53
CA ASN A 179 13.48 2.52 -21.38
C ASN A 179 14.41 1.53 -22.11
N GLU A 180 13.94 0.30 -22.34
CA GLU A 180 14.73 -0.72 -23.03
C GLU A 180 14.81 -0.28 -24.48
N PHE A 181 15.96 0.25 -24.87
CA PHE A 181 16.29 0.28 -26.28
C PHE A 181 16.37 -1.18 -26.72
N ILE A 182 15.39 -1.62 -27.50
CA ILE A 182 15.39 -2.96 -28.06
C ILE A 182 16.46 -2.98 -29.14
N ASN A 183 17.71 -3.21 -28.75
CA ASN A 183 18.72 -3.55 -29.73
C ASN A 183 18.29 -4.91 -30.33
N THR A 184 18.28 -4.96 -31.66
CA THR A 184 18.11 -6.15 -32.50
C THR A 184 18.80 -7.41 -31.92
N GLU A 185 20.00 -7.29 -31.35
CA GLU A 185 20.72 -8.40 -30.72
C GLU A 185 20.14 -8.83 -29.37
N GLU A 186 19.70 -7.88 -28.55
CA GLU A 186 19.09 -8.15 -27.25
C GLU A 186 17.70 -8.77 -27.41
N LEU A 187 16.94 -8.30 -28.40
CA LEU A 187 15.67 -8.91 -28.79
C LEU A 187 15.85 -10.38 -29.19
N MET A 188 16.90 -10.72 -29.94
CA MET A 188 17.19 -12.12 -30.30
C MET A 188 17.52 -13.00 -29.10
N ARG A 189 18.19 -12.43 -28.09
CA ARG A 189 18.53 -13.17 -26.87
C ARG A 189 17.29 -13.42 -26.01
N LYS A 190 16.36 -12.46 -25.98
CA LYS A 190 15.17 -12.44 -25.10
C LYS A 190 13.89 -13.00 -25.74
N LEU A 191 13.79 -13.04 -27.07
CA LEU A 191 12.85 -13.91 -27.77
C LEU A 191 13.25 -15.34 -27.41
N LYS A 192 12.62 -15.89 -26.38
CA LYS A 192 12.93 -17.23 -25.89
C LYS A 192 12.68 -18.20 -27.02
N ARG A 193 13.71 -19.00 -27.32
CA ARG A 193 13.68 -20.11 -28.27
C ARG A 193 12.46 -20.97 -27.95
N TYR A 194 11.48 -20.89 -28.84
CA TYR A 194 10.40 -21.84 -29.11
C TYR A 194 10.01 -22.76 -27.94
N GLU A 195 8.91 -22.43 -27.25
CA GLU A 195 8.31 -23.39 -26.32
C GLU A 195 7.40 -24.34 -27.11
N HIS A 196 7.73 -25.63 -27.09
CA HIS A 196 6.90 -26.70 -27.62
C HIS A 196 5.75 -26.95 -26.65
N THR A 197 4.50 -26.81 -27.10
CA THR A 197 3.33 -26.98 -26.22
C THR A 197 2.64 -28.32 -26.33
N THR A 198 2.98 -29.19 -27.29
CA THR A 198 2.32 -30.49 -27.47
C THR A 198 3.32 -31.60 -27.79
N SER A 199 3.05 -32.79 -27.22
CA SER A 199 3.84 -34.02 -27.38
C SER A 199 3.74 -34.63 -28.78
N ASP A 200 2.75 -34.21 -29.57
CA ASP A 200 2.52 -34.66 -30.95
C ASP A 200 2.76 -33.48 -31.90
N ASP A 201 4.00 -33.42 -32.37
CA ASP A 201 4.60 -32.81 -33.56
C ASP A 201 4.04 -31.54 -34.26
N GLU A 202 5.00 -30.72 -34.69
CA GLU A 202 4.99 -29.64 -35.70
C GLU A 202 4.55 -28.22 -35.33
N LYS A 203 3.87 -27.97 -34.20
CA LYS A 203 3.38 -26.60 -33.87
C LYS A 203 4.12 -25.95 -32.70
N TYR A 204 4.54 -24.71 -32.93
CA TYR A 204 5.34 -23.93 -31.98
C TYR A 204 4.70 -22.61 -31.60
N ILE A 205 5.14 -22.08 -30.46
CA ILE A 205 4.79 -20.76 -29.94
C ILE A 205 6.05 -19.92 -29.82
N ILE A 206 6.01 -18.69 -30.35
CA ILE A 206 7.04 -17.67 -30.15
C ILE A 206 6.61 -16.74 -29.02
N LYS A 207 7.49 -16.58 -28.04
CA LYS A 207 7.28 -15.71 -26.88
C LYS A 207 8.45 -14.76 -26.68
N TYR A 208 8.16 -13.57 -26.17
CA TYR A 208 9.16 -12.69 -25.57
C TYR A 208 8.87 -12.59 -24.08
N TYR A 209 9.83 -12.99 -23.25
CA TYR A 209 9.63 -13.08 -21.81
C TYR A 209 8.38 -13.92 -21.44
N THR A 210 7.33 -13.30 -20.90
CA THR A 210 6.03 -13.95 -20.60
C THR A 210 4.97 -13.72 -21.68
N TYR A 211 5.22 -12.83 -22.65
CA TYR A 211 4.26 -12.42 -23.67
C TYR A 211 4.28 -13.37 -24.85
N THR A 212 3.10 -13.88 -25.23
CA THR A 212 2.98 -14.76 -26.40
C THR A 212 2.73 -13.93 -27.64
N ILE A 213 3.62 -13.97 -28.63
CA ILE A 213 3.53 -13.12 -29.82
C ILE A 213 2.78 -13.86 -30.93
N ALA A 214 3.15 -15.12 -31.17
CA ALA A 214 2.57 -15.92 -32.24
C ALA A 214 2.49 -17.40 -31.86
N ARG A 215 1.50 -18.11 -32.40
CA ARG A 215 1.20 -19.52 -32.09
C ARG A 215 0.92 -20.32 -33.36
N ASN A 216 1.01 -21.65 -33.25
CA ASN A 216 0.75 -22.63 -34.32
C ASN A 216 1.74 -22.55 -35.50
N ILE A 217 2.98 -22.16 -35.22
CA ILE A 217 4.01 -22.01 -36.25
C ILE A 217 4.59 -23.39 -36.58
N SER A 218 4.69 -23.71 -37.88
CA SER A 218 5.34 -24.91 -38.38
C SER A 218 6.82 -24.96 -38.01
N LYS A 219 7.33 -26.14 -37.65
CA LYS A 219 8.76 -26.37 -37.39
C LYS A 219 9.67 -25.84 -38.49
N ASN A 220 9.28 -26.04 -39.75
CA ASN A 220 10.11 -25.72 -40.92
C ASN A 220 10.19 -24.21 -41.18
N ASP A 221 9.19 -23.46 -40.71
CA ASP A 221 9.07 -22.03 -40.96
C ASP A 221 9.50 -21.19 -39.76
N ILE A 222 9.86 -21.82 -38.66
CA ILE A 222 9.96 -21.18 -37.35
C ILE A 222 11.08 -20.12 -37.27
N GLU A 223 12.23 -20.41 -37.89
CA GLU A 223 13.36 -19.47 -37.95
C GLU A 223 13.01 -18.27 -38.81
N VAL A 224 12.42 -18.51 -39.99
CA VAL A 224 11.99 -17.46 -40.91
C VAL A 224 10.91 -16.60 -40.27
N TYR A 225 9.93 -17.21 -39.59
CA TYR A 225 8.85 -16.49 -38.91
C TYR A 225 9.40 -15.61 -37.77
N THR A 226 10.40 -16.10 -37.03
CA THR A 226 11.07 -15.34 -35.97
C THR A 226 11.78 -14.13 -36.54
N ASP A 227 12.51 -14.27 -37.63
CA ASP A 227 13.23 -13.16 -38.27
C ASP A 227 12.29 -12.09 -38.83
N VAL A 228 11.15 -12.51 -39.42
CA VAL A 228 10.14 -11.56 -39.88
C VAL A 228 9.45 -10.87 -38.71
N LEU A 229 9.02 -11.61 -37.68
CA LEU A 229 8.43 -11.03 -36.46
C LEU A 229 9.38 -10.03 -35.81
N LYS A 230 10.65 -10.37 -35.68
CA LYS A 230 11.70 -9.49 -35.14
C LYS A 230 11.80 -8.20 -35.94
N THR A 231 11.85 -8.31 -37.26
CA THR A 231 11.91 -7.15 -38.16
C THR A 231 10.67 -6.29 -38.04
N LEU A 232 9.49 -6.90 -37.92
CA LEU A 232 8.24 -6.17 -37.73
C LEU A 232 8.18 -5.49 -36.37
N ILE A 233 8.49 -6.19 -35.28
CA ILE A 233 8.46 -5.65 -33.92
C ILE A 233 9.41 -4.46 -33.79
N THR A 234 10.66 -4.61 -34.23
CA THR A 234 11.65 -3.52 -34.19
C THR A 234 11.22 -2.33 -35.04
N ARG A 235 10.83 -2.55 -36.30
CA ARG A 235 10.39 -1.46 -37.19
C ARG A 235 9.13 -0.77 -36.69
N PHE A 236 8.13 -1.52 -36.22
CA PHE A 236 6.90 -0.95 -35.69
C PHE A 236 7.18 -0.14 -34.43
N TYR A 237 7.98 -0.72 -33.52
CA TYR A 237 8.36 -0.02 -32.31
C TYR A 237 9.08 1.29 -32.62
N ASP A 238 10.15 1.26 -33.42
CA ASP A 238 10.96 2.45 -33.68
C ASP A 238 10.24 3.48 -34.55
N ALA A 239 9.62 3.05 -35.65
CA ALA A 239 9.05 3.96 -36.63
C ALA A 239 7.66 4.49 -36.25
N LEU A 240 6.82 3.64 -35.63
CA LEU A 240 5.40 3.96 -35.43
C LEU A 240 5.05 4.26 -33.99
N ILE A 241 5.71 3.63 -33.01
CA ILE A 241 5.37 3.80 -31.60
C ILE A 241 6.27 4.85 -30.96
N ARG A 242 7.60 4.65 -31.04
CA ARG A 242 8.58 5.53 -30.41
C ARG A 242 8.65 6.90 -31.07
N GLY A 243 8.53 6.96 -32.40
CA GLY A 243 8.46 8.21 -33.15
C GLY A 243 7.12 8.95 -33.04
N ASN A 244 6.13 8.40 -32.34
CA ASN A 244 4.80 8.98 -32.25
C ASN A 244 4.74 10.10 -31.21
N LYS A 245 4.41 11.32 -31.66
CA LYS A 245 4.31 12.51 -30.79
C LYS A 245 3.30 12.33 -29.65
N ASN A 246 2.20 11.62 -29.87
CA ASN A 246 1.19 11.40 -28.83
C ASN A 246 1.68 10.39 -27.78
N VAL A 247 2.40 9.36 -28.20
CA VAL A 247 3.07 8.41 -27.29
C VAL A 247 4.11 9.16 -26.45
N GLU A 248 4.98 9.94 -27.09
CA GLU A 248 6.01 10.74 -26.42
C GLU A 248 5.41 11.71 -25.39
N LEU A 249 4.34 12.41 -25.76
CA LEU A 249 3.63 13.34 -24.86
C LEU A 249 3.10 12.61 -23.62
N ILE A 250 2.43 11.47 -23.79
CA ILE A 250 1.87 10.71 -22.67
C ILE A 250 2.99 10.14 -21.78
N LEU A 251 4.11 9.71 -22.36
CA LEU A 251 5.26 9.24 -21.59
C LEU A 251 5.85 10.37 -20.73
N LYS A 252 6.02 11.57 -21.30
CA LYS A 252 6.47 12.76 -20.54
C LYS A 252 5.51 13.10 -19.39
N GLU A 253 4.20 13.01 -19.62
CA GLU A 253 3.20 13.21 -18.57
C GLU A 253 3.31 12.14 -17.48
N ARG A 254 3.51 10.86 -17.84
CA ARG A 254 3.74 9.76 -16.89
C ARG A 254 5.02 9.96 -16.08
N GLU A 255 6.11 10.40 -16.70
CA GLU A 255 7.36 10.71 -16.00
C GLU A 255 7.17 11.83 -14.98
N LYS A 256 6.41 12.87 -15.33
CA LYS A 256 6.05 13.95 -14.39
C LYS A 256 5.25 13.41 -13.20
N ILE A 257 4.26 12.56 -13.45
CA ILE A 257 3.47 11.92 -12.39
C ILE A 257 4.38 11.06 -11.49
N LEU A 258 5.27 10.25 -12.07
CA LEU A 258 6.21 9.42 -11.32
C LEU A 258 7.18 10.24 -10.46
N ALA A 259 7.65 11.38 -10.96
CA ALA A 259 8.50 12.30 -10.19
C ALA A 259 7.74 12.89 -8.99
N GLU A 260 6.47 13.26 -9.17
CA GLU A 260 5.62 13.76 -8.10
C GLU A 260 5.32 12.67 -7.07
N VAL A 261 4.99 11.46 -7.54
CA VAL A 261 4.79 10.27 -6.70
C VAL A 261 6.03 10.01 -5.84
N ARG A 262 7.24 9.99 -6.41
CA ARG A 262 8.49 9.83 -5.64
C ARG A 262 8.66 10.90 -4.55
N THR A 263 8.30 12.14 -4.85
CA THR A 263 8.38 13.26 -3.89
C THR A 263 7.39 13.06 -2.73
N LEU A 264 6.15 12.65 -3.02
CA LEU A 264 5.15 12.34 -2.00
C LEU A 264 5.56 11.16 -1.12
N LEU A 265 6.19 10.14 -1.71
CA LEU A 265 6.62 8.95 -1.00
C LEU A 265 7.76 9.24 -0.05
N ASN A 266 8.70 10.10 -0.44
CA ASN A 266 9.73 10.61 0.46
C ASN A 266 9.09 11.40 1.61
N SER A 267 8.14 12.30 1.30
CA SER A 267 7.43 13.08 2.32
C SER A 267 6.67 12.18 3.30
N PHE A 268 6.00 11.15 2.79
CA PHE A 268 5.29 10.14 3.60
C PHE A 268 6.26 9.33 4.47
N LYS A 269 7.43 8.94 3.92
CA LYS A 269 8.48 8.26 4.69
C LYS A 269 8.98 9.13 5.84
N ASP A 270 9.29 10.40 5.56
CA ASP A 270 9.80 11.35 6.55
C ASP A 270 8.78 11.55 7.68
N GLU A 271 7.51 11.70 7.34
CA GLU A 271 6.43 11.87 8.32
C GLU A 271 6.24 10.60 9.16
N LEU A 272 6.24 9.42 8.52
CA LEU A 272 6.19 8.14 9.25
C LEU A 272 7.39 7.97 10.19
N GLN A 273 8.60 8.37 9.77
CA GLN A 273 9.80 8.29 10.58
C GLN A 273 9.75 9.24 11.77
N PHE A 274 9.25 10.47 11.55
CA PHE A 274 9.00 11.44 12.62
C PHE A 274 8.01 10.87 13.65
N ILE A 275 6.91 10.29 13.20
CA ILE A 275 5.90 9.66 14.07
C ILE A 275 6.50 8.45 14.81
N TYR A 276 7.29 7.62 14.12
CA TYR A 276 7.95 6.47 14.72
C TYR A 276 8.84 6.86 15.90
N ASN A 277 9.49 8.03 15.84
CA ASN A 277 10.37 8.52 16.89
C ASN A 277 9.62 9.15 18.09
N LYS A 278 8.33 9.46 17.96
CA LYS A 278 7.53 9.98 19.08
C LYS A 278 7.27 8.91 20.13
N THR A 279 6.98 9.32 21.35
CA THR A 279 6.64 8.39 22.45
C THR A 279 5.13 8.20 22.62
N ARG A 280 4.31 9.06 22.00
CA ARG A 280 2.85 9.08 22.07
C ARG A 280 2.21 9.66 20.80
N LEU A 281 0.94 9.33 20.56
CA LEU A 281 0.11 9.96 19.55
C LEU A 281 -0.33 11.35 20.03
N PRO A 282 -0.45 12.36 19.15
CA PRO A 282 -1.14 13.59 19.46
C PRO A 282 -2.62 13.25 19.71
N HIS A 283 -3.17 13.70 20.84
CA HIS A 283 -4.60 13.54 21.09
C HIS A 283 -5.40 14.45 20.15
N VAL A 284 -6.12 13.87 19.18
CA VAL A 284 -7.23 14.55 18.50
C VAL A 284 -8.41 13.59 18.32
N LYS A 285 -9.62 14.17 18.42
CA LYS A 285 -10.99 13.62 18.49
C LYS A 285 -11.21 12.12 18.19
N LYS A 286 -11.89 11.45 19.14
CA LYS A 286 -12.49 10.10 19.10
C LYS A 286 -11.55 8.92 19.40
N TYR A 287 -11.12 8.83 20.65
CA TYR A 287 -10.92 7.50 21.24
C TYR A 287 -12.29 6.85 21.47
N ILE A 288 -12.72 5.97 20.55
CA ILE A 288 -13.57 4.85 20.97
C ILE A 288 -12.60 3.74 21.35
N ILE A 289 -12.06 3.83 22.58
CA ILE A 289 -11.52 2.63 23.22
C ILE A 289 -12.74 1.72 23.34
N PHE A 290 -12.83 0.71 22.46
CA PHE A 290 -13.80 -0.36 22.64
C PHE A 290 -13.63 -0.88 24.05
N GLY A 291 -14.59 -0.54 24.90
CA GLY A 291 -14.58 -0.89 26.31
C GLY A 291 -14.48 -2.40 26.43
N LYS A 292 -13.29 -2.91 26.75
CA LYS A 292 -13.23 -4.14 27.52
C LYS A 292 -13.95 -3.82 28.81
N LYS A 293 -15.17 -4.34 28.94
CA LYS A 293 -15.97 -4.31 30.17
C LYS A 293 -15.04 -4.60 31.34
N CYS A 294 -14.91 -3.65 32.26
CA CYS A 294 -14.37 -3.95 33.59
C CYS A 294 -15.24 -5.08 34.19
N PRO A 295 -14.67 -6.22 34.61
CA PRO A 295 -15.45 -7.31 35.18
C PRO A 295 -15.92 -7.05 36.63
N TYR A 296 -15.68 -5.86 37.17
CA TYR A 296 -15.95 -5.55 38.58
C TYR A 296 -16.46 -4.12 38.74
N ILE A 297 -17.72 -3.89 38.39
CA ILE A 297 -18.62 -2.94 39.07
C ILE A 297 -19.94 -3.69 39.27
#